data_AF-A0A1Y5TZP8-F1
#
_entry.id   AF-A0A1Y5TZP8-F1
#
_cell.length_a   1.000
_cell.length_b   1.000
_cell.length_c   1.000
_cell.angle_alpha   90.00
_cell.angle_beta   90.00
_cell.angle_gamma   90.00
#
_symmetry.space_group_name_H-M   'P 1'
#
loop_
_entity.id
_entity.type
_entity.pdbx_description
1 polymer ?
#
loop_
_entity_poly.entity_id
_entity_poly.type
_entity_poly.pdbx_seq_one_letter_code
_entity_poly.pdbx_strand_id
1 'polypeptide(L)'
;MLIFGPVTRDEVVAQIEKHHQNLPKRAPSERGFKAAVPALPTDDLSLRLPDMTRDQVLILGKAAPPLGFSRRKLWFSILLLGDILISAQHGGLIKPLYYDDFVVTDLSTRLYLLPTGEVGFEVLFRPEDGISTADSTKRVRAVLNDWATDGLPPETVQAVREQARAEVRRLEFDQAAYHATIAQSTLLNLGTALDVKAYHYEISQPDVDDLNLLLKSIVESQFATIAIAYPEISQ
;
A
#
# COMPACT_ATOMS: atom_id res chain seq x y z
N MET A 1 -4.70 -21.17 8.95
CA MET A 1 -5.15 -22.09 7.89
C MET A 1 -6.49 -21.59 7.41
N LEU A 2 -6.62 -21.34 6.12
CA LEU A 2 -7.86 -20.94 5.47
C LEU A 2 -8.29 -22.10 4.57
N ILE A 3 -9.55 -22.50 4.67
CA ILE A 3 -10.12 -23.58 3.87
C ILE A 3 -11.31 -22.99 3.13
N PHE A 4 -11.32 -23.18 1.81
CA PHE A 4 -12.33 -22.68 0.90
C PHE A 4 -12.70 -23.81 -0.08
N GLY A 5 -13.99 -24.01 -0.33
CA GLY A 5 -14.50 -25.05 -1.21
C GLY A 5 -15.92 -25.50 -0.83
N PRO A 6 -16.49 -26.49 -1.53
CA PRO A 6 -17.81 -27.06 -1.24
C PRO A 6 -17.74 -27.99 -0.03
N VAL A 7 -17.42 -27.44 1.13
CA VAL A 7 -17.28 -28.15 2.40
C VAL A 7 -18.05 -27.42 3.48
N THR A 8 -18.66 -28.16 4.39
CA THR A 8 -19.35 -27.58 5.54
C THR A 8 -18.34 -27.22 6.64
N ARG A 9 -18.71 -26.26 7.48
CA ARG A 9 -17.90 -25.89 8.65
C ARG A 9 -17.62 -27.10 9.53
N ASP A 10 -18.61 -27.96 9.74
CA ASP A 10 -18.50 -29.10 10.66
C ASP A 10 -17.56 -30.17 10.11
N GLU A 11 -17.61 -30.46 8.80
CA GLU A 11 -16.65 -31.36 8.13
C GLU A 11 -15.23 -30.83 8.24
N VAL A 12 -15.04 -29.53 8.04
CA VAL A 12 -13.74 -28.89 8.17
C VAL A 12 -13.24 -28.97 9.61
N VAL A 13 -14.04 -28.57 10.60
CA VAL A 13 -13.65 -28.61 12.01
C VAL A 13 -13.27 -30.02 12.43
N ALA A 14 -14.07 -31.04 12.06
CA ALA A 14 -13.77 -32.43 12.36
C ALA A 14 -12.44 -32.90 11.75
N GLN A 15 -12.14 -32.49 10.50
CA GLN A 15 -10.87 -32.83 9.86
C GLN A 15 -9.67 -32.12 10.51
N ILE A 16 -9.82 -30.84 10.87
CA ILE A 16 -8.80 -30.06 11.58
C ILE A 16 -8.51 -30.71 12.93
N GLU A 17 -9.54 -31.00 13.72
CA GLU A 17 -9.39 -31.65 15.02
C GLU A 17 -8.67 -32.99 14.88
N LYS A 18 -9.09 -33.83 13.93
CA LYS A 18 -8.42 -35.10 13.63
C LYS A 18 -6.94 -34.92 13.27
N HIS A 19 -6.59 -33.89 12.49
CA HIS A 19 -5.20 -33.61 12.14
C HIS A 19 -4.38 -33.02 13.29
N HIS A 20 -5.02 -32.20 14.14
CA HIS A 20 -4.36 -31.52 15.25
C HIS A 20 -4.23 -32.40 16.51
N GLN A 21 -5.05 -33.45 16.64
CA GLN A 21 -4.97 -34.42 17.75
C GLN A 21 -3.58 -35.07 17.86
N ASN A 22 -2.87 -35.23 16.74
CA ASN A 22 -1.54 -35.83 16.70
C ASN A 22 -0.40 -34.81 16.69
N LEU A 23 -0.69 -33.52 16.72
CA LEU A 23 0.34 -32.50 16.77
C LEU A 23 0.78 -32.28 18.22
N PRO A 24 2.10 -32.26 18.51
CA PRO A 24 2.58 -31.90 19.83
C PRO A 24 2.08 -30.50 20.18
N LYS A 25 1.46 -30.35 21.35
CA LYS A 25 1.04 -29.04 21.87
C LYS A 25 2.29 -28.17 21.98
N ARG A 26 2.46 -27.25 21.03
CA ARG A 26 3.54 -26.27 21.07
C ARG A 26 3.38 -25.49 22.37
N ALA A 27 4.43 -25.42 23.18
CA ALA A 27 4.46 -24.52 24.33
C ALA A 27 4.07 -23.12 23.85
N PRO A 28 3.29 -22.34 24.64
CA PRO A 28 2.95 -20.99 24.27
C PRO A 28 4.25 -20.20 24.11
N SER A 29 4.71 -20.03 22.88
CA SER A 29 5.73 -19.05 22.55
C SER A 29 5.04 -17.69 22.69
N GLU A 30 5.64 -16.76 23.41
CA GLU A 30 5.27 -15.35 23.29
C GLU A 30 5.38 -14.95 21.82
N ARG A 31 4.27 -15.00 21.08
CA ARG A 31 4.18 -14.44 19.74
C ARG A 31 4.06 -12.93 19.90
N GLY A 32 5.18 -12.30 20.19
CA GLY A 32 5.40 -10.91 19.86
C GLY A 32 6.40 -10.88 18.73
N PHE A 33 6.14 -10.11 17.68
CA PHE A 33 7.25 -9.49 16.96
C PHE A 33 7.95 -8.58 17.98
N LYS A 34 8.86 -9.14 18.78
CA LYS A 34 9.67 -8.39 19.75
C LYS A 34 10.79 -7.61 19.06
N ALA A 35 11.05 -7.90 17.79
CA ALA A 35 11.89 -7.06 16.97
C ALA A 35 11.10 -5.77 16.69
N ALA A 36 11.53 -4.67 17.31
CA ALA A 36 11.16 -3.35 16.84
C ALA A 36 11.45 -3.29 15.34
N VAL A 37 10.54 -2.69 14.56
CA VAL A 37 10.84 -2.36 13.17
C VAL A 37 12.14 -1.56 13.19
N PRO A 38 13.19 -1.96 12.46
CA PRO A 38 14.46 -1.25 12.47
C PRO A 38 14.21 0.23 12.15
N ALA A 39 14.96 1.09 12.81
CA ALA A 39 14.92 2.51 12.48
C ALA A 39 15.19 2.66 10.98
N LEU A 40 14.45 3.56 10.33
CA LEU A 40 14.68 3.82 8.93
C LEU A 40 16.08 4.44 8.79
N PRO A 41 16.91 3.98 7.83
CA PRO A 41 18.20 4.58 7.58
C PRO A 41 17.99 6.02 7.12
N THR A 42 18.73 6.97 7.69
CA THR A 42 18.61 8.41 7.39
C THR A 42 19.46 8.86 6.20
N ASP A 43 20.22 7.95 5.60
CA ASP A 43 21.18 8.26 4.55
C ASP A 43 20.60 7.93 3.17
N ASP A 44 20.86 8.79 2.19
CA ASP A 44 20.58 8.50 0.80
C ASP A 44 21.42 7.30 0.34
N LEU A 45 20.75 6.27 -0.19
CA LEU A 45 21.42 5.07 -0.68
C LEU A 45 21.65 5.21 -2.18
N SER A 46 22.90 5.32 -2.61
CA SER A 46 23.24 5.31 -4.04
C SER A 46 23.86 3.96 -4.42
N LEU A 47 23.26 3.29 -5.40
CA LEU A 47 23.71 2.00 -5.94
C LEU A 47 24.06 2.16 -7.41
N ARG A 48 25.14 1.50 -7.86
CA ARG A 48 25.41 1.27 -9.28
C ARG A 48 25.13 -0.19 -9.56
N LEU A 49 24.24 -0.47 -10.50
CA LEU A 49 23.83 -1.84 -10.80
C LEU A 49 24.17 -2.20 -12.26
N PRO A 50 24.70 -3.40 -12.51
CA PRO A 50 24.85 -3.91 -13.87
C PRO A 50 23.46 -4.10 -14.51
N ASP A 51 23.40 -4.06 -15.84
CA ASP A 51 22.20 -4.28 -16.65
C ASP A 51 21.07 -3.24 -16.50
N MET A 52 21.32 -2.10 -15.85
CA MET A 52 20.40 -0.96 -15.88
C MET A 52 20.65 -0.09 -17.11
N THR A 53 19.57 0.34 -17.77
CA THR A 53 19.63 1.27 -18.91
C THR A 53 19.29 2.70 -18.53
N ARG A 54 18.63 2.92 -17.39
CA ARG A 54 18.15 4.23 -16.91
C ARG A 54 18.20 4.29 -15.39
N ASP A 55 18.33 5.50 -14.86
CA ASP A 55 18.27 5.78 -13.44
C ASP A 55 16.91 5.39 -12.84
N GLN A 56 16.90 4.93 -11.60
CA GLN A 56 15.69 4.64 -10.82
C GLN A 56 15.78 5.28 -9.46
N VAL A 57 14.65 5.81 -8.98
CA VAL A 57 14.54 6.42 -7.66
C VAL A 57 13.42 5.73 -6.90
N LEU A 58 13.73 5.31 -5.67
CA LEU A 58 12.79 4.78 -4.70
C LEU A 58 12.80 5.68 -3.47
N ILE A 59 11.65 6.30 -3.19
CA ILE A 59 11.40 7.03 -1.95
C ILE A 59 10.71 6.07 -0.98
N LEU A 60 11.30 5.87 0.19
CA LEU A 60 10.79 5.02 1.26
C LEU A 60 10.56 5.84 2.52
N GLY A 61 9.47 5.52 3.22
CA GLY A 61 9.23 6.12 4.53
C GLY A 61 8.18 5.38 5.34
N LYS A 62 8.01 5.86 6.57
CA LYS A 62 6.89 5.48 7.42
C LYS A 62 6.24 6.73 7.97
N ALA A 63 4.95 6.69 8.24
CA ALA A 63 4.20 7.78 8.86
C ALA A 63 3.41 7.27 10.06
N ALA A 64 3.18 8.15 11.02
CA ALA A 64 2.25 7.89 12.10
C ALA A 64 0.82 7.70 11.52
N PRO A 65 -0.05 6.93 12.16
CA PRO A 65 -1.46 6.95 11.78
C PRO A 65 -2.08 8.29 12.17
N PRO A 66 -3.03 8.84 11.38
CA PRO A 66 -3.76 10.04 11.79
C PRO A 66 -4.51 9.82 13.11
N LEU A 67 -4.65 10.88 13.91
CA LEU A 67 -5.31 10.81 15.20
C LEU A 67 -6.75 10.30 15.06
N GLY A 68 -7.15 9.37 15.93
CA GLY A 68 -8.50 8.78 15.94
C GLY A 68 -8.74 7.68 14.90
N PHE A 69 -7.75 7.34 14.08
CA PHE A 69 -7.89 6.22 13.14
C PHE A 69 -7.86 4.88 13.87
N SER A 70 -8.91 4.07 13.69
CA SER A 70 -8.82 2.65 14.02
C SER A 70 -7.92 1.94 13.00
N ARG A 71 -7.29 0.82 13.40
CA ARG A 71 -6.47 0.00 12.48
C ARG A 71 -7.24 -0.40 11.21
N ARG A 72 -8.53 -0.70 11.36
CA ARG A 72 -9.44 -1.02 10.25
C ARG A 72 -9.62 0.16 9.32
N LYS A 73 -9.99 1.33 9.85
CA LYS A 73 -10.17 2.56 9.08
C LYS A 73 -8.89 2.90 8.32
N LEU A 74 -7.75 2.88 9.02
CA LEU A 74 -6.43 3.12 8.44
C LEU A 74 -6.12 2.18 7.28
N TRP A 75 -6.35 0.88 7.43
CA TRP A 75 -6.05 -0.09 6.39
C TRP A 75 -6.87 0.15 5.12
N PHE A 76 -8.18 0.43 5.24
CA PHE A 76 -9.01 0.73 4.07
C PHE A 76 -8.69 2.11 3.46
N SER A 77 -8.34 3.10 4.28
CA SER A 77 -7.84 4.40 3.78
C SER A 77 -6.52 4.24 3.02
N ILE A 78 -5.61 3.36 3.47
CA ILE A 78 -4.35 3.02 2.80
C ILE A 78 -4.61 2.44 1.42
N LEU A 79 -5.53 1.47 1.31
CA LEU A 79 -5.86 0.84 0.03
C LEU A 79 -6.40 1.88 -0.96
N LEU A 80 -7.39 2.67 -0.54
CA LEU A 80 -8.02 3.65 -1.42
C LEU A 80 -7.09 4.81 -1.79
N LEU A 81 -6.27 5.30 -0.85
CA LEU A 81 -5.27 6.32 -1.15
C LEU A 81 -4.21 5.80 -2.12
N GLY A 82 -3.79 4.53 -1.97
CA GLY A 82 -2.85 3.90 -2.90
C GLY A 82 -3.36 3.94 -4.34
N ASP A 83 -4.62 3.55 -4.55
CA ASP A 83 -5.25 3.57 -5.88
C ASP A 83 -5.39 5.00 -6.43
N ILE A 84 -5.69 5.99 -5.58
CA ILE A 84 -5.76 7.41 -5.98
C ILE A 84 -4.40 7.90 -6.46
N LEU A 85 -3.33 7.63 -5.71
CA LEU A 85 -1.99 8.12 -6.03
C LEU A 85 -1.46 7.55 -7.35
N ILE A 86 -1.77 6.29 -7.69
CA ILE A 86 -1.43 5.71 -9.01
C ILE A 86 -2.48 6.01 -10.09
N SER A 87 -3.55 6.75 -9.81
CA SER A 87 -4.56 7.03 -10.84
C SER A 87 -4.02 8.04 -11.87
N ALA A 88 -4.51 7.93 -13.11
CA ALA A 88 -4.31 8.96 -14.14
C ALA A 88 -5.33 10.12 -14.04
N GLN A 89 -6.18 10.12 -13.00
CA GLN A 89 -7.17 11.16 -12.76
C GLN A 89 -6.53 12.38 -12.07
N HIS A 90 -7.28 13.48 -11.98
CA HIS A 90 -6.82 14.66 -11.23
C HIS A 90 -6.64 14.31 -9.75
N GLY A 91 -5.55 14.71 -9.10
CA GLY A 91 -5.22 14.26 -7.73
C GLY A 91 -4.42 12.94 -7.66
N GLY A 92 -4.23 12.26 -8.79
CA GLY A 92 -3.21 11.20 -8.92
C GLY A 92 -1.83 11.77 -9.27
N LEU A 93 -0.78 10.96 -9.09
CA LEU A 93 0.59 11.34 -9.42
C LEU A 93 0.92 11.15 -10.90
N ILE A 94 0.28 10.17 -11.56
CA ILE A 94 0.62 9.81 -12.94
C ILE A 94 0.35 10.99 -13.88
N LYS A 95 -0.81 11.64 -13.77
CA LYS A 95 -1.18 12.71 -14.69
C LYS A 95 -0.16 13.87 -14.72
N PRO A 96 0.11 14.58 -13.59
CA PRO A 96 1.03 15.70 -13.60
C PRO A 96 2.48 15.29 -13.93
N LEU A 97 2.92 14.11 -13.47
CA LEU A 97 4.33 13.73 -13.57
C LEU A 97 4.70 12.98 -14.86
N TYR A 98 3.78 12.18 -15.42
CA TYR A 98 4.02 11.38 -16.62
C TYR A 98 3.41 12.02 -17.87
N TYR A 99 2.15 12.47 -17.80
CA TYR A 99 1.40 12.95 -18.98
C TYR A 99 1.52 14.44 -19.25
N ASP A 100 1.55 15.27 -18.20
CA ASP A 100 1.52 16.73 -18.36
C ASP A 100 2.95 17.31 -18.45
N ASP A 101 3.82 17.00 -17.48
CA ASP A 101 5.17 17.59 -17.39
C ASP A 101 6.29 16.69 -17.94
N PHE A 102 6.02 15.41 -18.24
CA PHE A 102 7.01 14.41 -18.67
C PHE A 102 8.25 14.35 -17.76
N VAL A 103 8.03 14.32 -16.44
CA VAL A 103 9.09 14.38 -15.43
C VAL A 103 9.64 13.00 -15.10
N VAL A 104 8.76 12.00 -15.09
CA VAL A 104 9.09 10.63 -14.69
C VAL A 104 8.41 9.62 -15.59
N THR A 105 8.95 8.39 -15.63
CA THR A 105 8.36 7.18 -16.20
C THR A 105 8.32 6.05 -15.17
N ASP A 106 7.58 4.97 -15.46
CA ASP A 106 7.45 3.79 -14.59
C ASP A 106 7.10 4.13 -13.12
N LEU A 107 6.24 5.12 -12.92
CA LEU A 107 5.81 5.56 -11.59
C LEU A 107 4.88 4.51 -10.95
N SER A 108 5.20 4.12 -9.73
CA SER A 108 4.36 3.29 -8.88
C SER A 108 4.39 3.77 -7.44
N THR A 109 3.26 3.62 -6.75
CA THR A 109 3.18 3.88 -5.32
C THR A 109 2.65 2.65 -4.60
N ARG A 110 3.19 2.37 -3.43
CA ARG A 110 2.66 1.34 -2.53
C ARG A 110 2.52 1.90 -1.14
N LEU A 111 1.36 1.66 -0.54
CA LEU A 111 1.08 1.98 0.85
C LEU A 111 0.75 0.67 1.57
N TYR A 112 1.24 0.50 2.79
CA TYR A 112 1.03 -0.72 3.56
C TYR A 112 1.00 -0.44 5.06
N LEU A 113 0.32 -1.32 5.79
CA LEU A 113 0.18 -1.22 7.24
C LEU A 113 1.30 -1.98 7.93
N LEU A 114 2.13 -1.28 8.70
CA LEU A 114 3.21 -1.89 9.47
C LEU A 114 2.65 -2.67 10.68
N PRO A 115 3.38 -3.68 11.18
CA PRO A 115 3.01 -4.38 12.42
C PRO A 115 2.87 -3.45 13.62
N THR A 116 3.61 -2.33 13.64
CA THR A 116 3.55 -1.28 14.65
C THR A 116 2.26 -0.46 14.60
N GLY A 117 1.48 -0.54 13.52
CA GLY A 117 0.31 0.30 13.28
C GLY A 117 0.62 1.62 12.55
N GLU A 118 1.89 1.86 12.24
CA GLU A 118 2.33 2.93 11.35
C GLU A 118 2.01 2.61 9.88
N VAL A 119 2.06 3.63 9.02
CA VAL A 119 1.87 3.49 7.57
C VAL A 119 3.24 3.45 6.91
N GLY A 120 3.57 2.36 6.23
CA GLY A 120 4.72 2.32 5.33
C GLY A 120 4.33 2.79 3.94
N PHE A 121 5.23 3.50 3.26
CA PHE A 121 5.00 3.97 1.90
C PHE A 121 6.26 3.88 1.04
N GLU A 122 6.03 3.61 -0.25
CA GLU A 122 7.02 3.52 -1.31
C GLU A 122 6.54 4.30 -2.52
N VAL A 123 7.43 5.11 -3.10
CA VAL A 123 7.22 5.75 -4.41
C VAL A 123 8.43 5.43 -5.28
N LEU A 124 8.23 4.60 -6.29
CA LEU A 124 9.25 4.18 -7.25
C LEU A 124 8.98 4.86 -8.59
N PHE A 125 10.01 5.42 -9.21
CA PHE A 125 9.91 6.03 -10.54
C PHE A 125 11.28 6.07 -11.24
N ARG A 126 11.26 6.36 -12.54
CA ARG A 126 12.44 6.66 -13.36
C ARG A 126 12.39 8.12 -13.78
N PRO A 127 13.46 8.91 -13.65
CA PRO A 127 13.50 10.23 -14.25
C PRO A 127 13.37 10.14 -15.78
N GLU A 128 12.73 11.13 -16.41
CA GLU A 128 12.71 11.24 -17.87
C GLU A 128 14.08 11.71 -18.41
N ASP A 129 14.33 11.48 -19.70
CA ASP A 129 15.59 11.86 -20.34
C ASP A 129 15.86 13.37 -20.23
N GLY A 130 17.04 13.71 -19.70
CA GLY A 130 17.45 15.10 -19.46
C GLY A 130 17.01 15.67 -18.11
N ILE A 131 16.28 14.91 -17.28
CA ILE A 131 15.87 15.31 -15.93
C ILE A 131 16.73 14.59 -14.89
N SER A 132 17.28 15.34 -13.94
CA SER A 132 18.09 14.75 -12.86
C SER A 132 17.22 13.98 -11.85
N THR A 133 17.81 13.01 -11.15
CA THR A 133 17.16 12.30 -10.04
C THR A 133 16.73 13.26 -8.93
N ALA A 134 17.51 14.33 -8.69
CA ALA A 134 17.18 15.35 -7.70
C ALA A 134 15.96 16.19 -8.10
N ASP A 135 15.89 16.63 -9.36
CA ASP A 135 14.78 17.47 -9.85
C ASP A 135 13.48 16.68 -9.95
N SER A 136 13.54 15.45 -10.46
CA SER A 136 12.38 14.54 -10.51
C SER A 136 11.87 14.21 -9.11
N THR A 137 12.75 13.90 -8.16
CA THR A 137 12.39 13.69 -6.74
C THR A 137 11.73 14.94 -6.14
N LYS A 138 12.31 16.12 -6.39
CA LYS A 138 11.75 17.39 -5.91
C LYS A 138 10.35 17.62 -6.47
N ARG A 139 10.11 17.32 -7.75
CA ARG A 139 8.80 17.49 -8.39
C ARG A 139 7.77 16.49 -7.87
N VAL A 140 8.13 15.22 -7.69
CA VAL A 140 7.28 14.20 -7.06
C VAL A 140 6.84 14.66 -5.67
N ARG A 141 7.80 15.13 -4.85
CA ARG A 141 7.51 15.66 -3.51
C ARG A 141 6.64 16.91 -3.56
N ALA A 142 6.88 17.81 -4.51
CA ALA A 142 6.05 19.01 -4.66
C ALA A 142 4.59 18.64 -4.94
N VAL A 143 4.32 17.75 -5.90
CA VAL A 143 2.95 17.29 -6.21
C VAL A 143 2.27 16.65 -5.00
N LEU A 144 2.99 15.82 -4.23
CA LEU A 144 2.45 15.24 -2.99
C LEU A 144 2.14 16.31 -1.93
N ASN A 145 3.00 17.33 -1.80
CA ASN A 145 2.76 18.45 -0.87
C ASN A 145 1.59 19.33 -1.30
N ASP A 146 1.45 19.58 -2.60
CA ASP A 146 0.33 20.34 -3.17
C ASP A 146 -0.98 19.62 -2.84
N TRP A 147 -1.08 18.31 -3.09
CA TRP A 147 -2.26 17.51 -2.73
C TRP A 147 -2.50 17.41 -1.23
N ALA A 148 -1.46 17.33 -0.40
CA ALA A 148 -1.62 17.37 1.05
C ALA A 148 -2.14 18.73 1.53
N THR A 149 -1.81 19.82 0.84
CA THR A 149 -2.21 21.18 1.20
C THR A 149 -3.61 21.52 0.69
N ASP A 150 -3.83 21.35 -0.61
CA ASP A 150 -5.06 21.72 -1.31
C ASP A 150 -6.19 20.69 -1.09
N GLY A 151 -5.80 19.45 -0.77
CA GLY A 151 -6.70 18.31 -0.62
C GLY A 151 -6.91 17.56 -1.94
N LEU A 152 -7.29 16.29 -1.80
CA LEU A 152 -7.67 15.44 -2.92
C LEU A 152 -9.00 15.91 -3.53
N PRO A 153 -9.13 15.94 -4.87
CA PRO A 153 -10.38 16.29 -5.53
C PRO A 153 -11.50 15.30 -5.16
N PRO A 154 -12.65 15.75 -4.62
CA PRO A 154 -13.73 14.87 -4.19
C PRO A 154 -14.26 13.95 -5.29
N GLU A 155 -14.33 14.45 -6.53
CA GLU A 155 -14.77 13.69 -7.70
C GLU A 155 -13.83 12.52 -8.03
N THR A 156 -12.52 12.69 -7.87
CA THR A 156 -11.54 11.62 -8.06
C THR A 156 -11.67 10.58 -6.97
N VAL A 157 -11.80 11.00 -5.71
CA VAL A 157 -12.01 10.08 -4.58
C VAL A 157 -13.26 9.24 -4.83
N GLN A 158 -14.35 9.86 -5.27
CA GLN A 158 -15.58 9.14 -5.61
C GLN A 158 -15.37 8.16 -6.78
N ALA A 159 -14.74 8.60 -7.87
CA ALA A 159 -14.52 7.77 -9.05
C ALA A 159 -13.65 6.55 -8.74
N VAL A 160 -12.54 6.73 -8.00
CA VAL A 160 -11.66 5.62 -7.60
C VAL A 160 -12.39 4.67 -6.64
N ARG A 161 -13.19 5.20 -5.70
CA ARG A 161 -14.00 4.35 -4.81
C ARG A 161 -15.02 3.52 -5.60
N GLU A 162 -15.69 4.12 -6.58
CA GLU A 162 -16.63 3.40 -7.44
C GLU A 162 -15.94 2.32 -8.28
N GLN A 163 -14.75 2.62 -8.82
CA GLN A 163 -13.93 1.65 -9.53
C GLN A 163 -13.52 0.48 -8.63
N ALA A 164 -13.01 0.76 -7.42
CA ALA A 164 -12.62 -0.27 -6.46
C ALA A 164 -13.82 -1.18 -6.10
N ARG A 165 -15.02 -0.60 -5.92
CA ARG A 165 -16.25 -1.38 -5.68
C ARG A 165 -16.63 -2.24 -6.87
N ALA A 166 -16.54 -1.71 -8.08
CA ALA A 166 -16.83 -2.45 -9.30
C ALA A 166 -15.85 -3.62 -9.49
N GLU A 167 -14.58 -3.41 -9.19
CA GLU A 167 -13.55 -4.46 -9.25
C GLU A 167 -13.80 -5.56 -8.22
N VAL A 168 -14.10 -5.21 -6.96
CA VAL A 168 -14.45 -6.20 -5.93
C VAL A 168 -15.63 -7.06 -6.37
N ARG A 169 -16.69 -6.45 -6.93
CA ARG A 169 -17.85 -7.20 -7.45
C ARG A 169 -17.44 -8.12 -8.60
N ARG A 170 -16.68 -7.60 -9.56
CA ARG A 170 -16.22 -8.39 -10.71
C ARG A 170 -15.40 -9.60 -10.26
N LEU A 171 -14.46 -9.41 -9.35
CA LEU A 171 -13.61 -10.49 -8.82
C LEU A 171 -14.41 -11.48 -7.96
N GLU A 172 -15.42 -11.03 -7.22
CA GLU A 172 -16.34 -11.92 -6.50
C GLU A 172 -17.05 -12.89 -7.45
N PHE A 173 -17.54 -12.40 -8.60
CA PHE A 173 -18.22 -13.24 -9.59
C PHE A 173 -17.25 -14.15 -10.37
N ASP A 174 -16.10 -13.62 -10.77
CA ASP A 174 -15.18 -14.30 -11.68
C ASP A 174 -14.27 -15.32 -10.97
N GLN A 175 -13.99 -15.14 -9.68
CA GLN A 175 -12.91 -15.84 -9.00
C GLN A 175 -13.34 -16.34 -7.61
N ALA A 176 -13.76 -17.59 -7.55
CA ALA A 176 -14.00 -18.34 -6.31
C ALA A 176 -12.88 -18.17 -5.26
N ALA A 177 -11.61 -18.20 -5.69
CA ALA A 177 -10.45 -18.02 -4.82
C ALA A 177 -10.33 -16.61 -4.20
N TYR A 178 -11.00 -15.60 -4.77
CA TYR A 178 -10.97 -14.22 -4.28
C TYR A 178 -11.50 -14.10 -2.85
N HIS A 179 -12.51 -14.90 -2.49
CA HIS A 179 -13.02 -14.97 -1.11
C HIS A 179 -11.92 -15.37 -0.11
N ALA A 180 -11.08 -16.34 -0.47
CA ALA A 180 -9.96 -16.77 0.35
C ALA A 180 -8.87 -15.69 0.43
N THR A 181 -8.59 -15.01 -0.69
CA THR A 181 -7.63 -13.89 -0.75
C THR A 181 -8.06 -12.74 0.16
N ILE A 182 -9.34 -12.33 0.13
CA ILE A 182 -9.87 -11.30 1.02
C ILE A 182 -9.76 -11.73 2.48
N ALA A 183 -10.25 -12.94 2.82
CA ALA A 183 -10.19 -13.45 4.18
C ALA A 183 -8.74 -13.54 4.70
N GLN A 184 -7.78 -13.93 3.85
CA GLN A 184 -6.36 -13.96 4.19
C GLN A 184 -5.81 -12.56 4.43
N SER A 185 -6.04 -11.64 3.49
CA SER A 185 -5.53 -10.28 3.54
C SER A 185 -6.05 -9.55 4.78
N THR A 186 -7.33 -9.67 5.09
CA THR A 186 -7.93 -9.02 6.26
C THR A 186 -7.50 -9.70 7.56
N LEU A 187 -7.33 -11.03 7.59
CA LEU A 187 -6.82 -11.72 8.76
C LEU A 187 -5.39 -11.28 9.10
N LEU A 188 -4.53 -11.15 8.09
CA LEU A 188 -3.15 -10.70 8.27
C LEU A 188 -3.07 -9.23 8.70
N ASN A 189 -3.87 -8.36 8.10
CA ASN A 189 -3.78 -6.92 8.36
C ASN A 189 -4.61 -6.48 9.56
N LEU A 190 -5.80 -7.04 9.78
CA LEU A 190 -6.76 -6.63 10.81
C LEU A 190 -6.88 -7.61 11.98
N GLY A 191 -6.25 -8.78 11.89
CA GLY A 191 -6.46 -9.87 12.85
C GLY A 191 -7.84 -10.54 12.76
N THR A 192 -8.66 -10.17 11.77
CA THR A 192 -10.02 -10.68 11.57
C THR A 192 -10.27 -11.00 10.11
N ALA A 193 -10.78 -12.20 9.82
CA ALA A 193 -11.20 -12.57 8.48
C ALA A 193 -12.55 -11.90 8.16
N LEU A 194 -12.60 -11.11 7.08
CA LEU A 194 -13.82 -10.53 6.55
C LEU A 194 -14.29 -11.38 5.37
N ASP A 195 -15.60 -11.44 5.17
CA ASP A 195 -16.16 -11.90 3.90
C ASP A 195 -16.11 -10.77 2.85
N VAL A 196 -16.43 -11.11 1.60
CA VAL A 196 -16.38 -10.15 0.49
C VAL A 196 -17.40 -9.02 0.66
N LYS A 197 -18.56 -9.29 1.26
CA LYS A 197 -19.60 -8.27 1.49
C LYS A 197 -19.16 -7.23 2.51
N ALA A 198 -18.61 -7.68 3.64
CA ALA A 198 -18.03 -6.81 4.65
C ALA A 198 -16.85 -6.03 4.08
N TYR A 199 -15.96 -6.69 3.32
CA TYR A 199 -14.86 -6.00 2.64
C TYR A 199 -15.37 -4.92 1.67
N HIS A 200 -16.38 -5.21 0.86
CA HIS A 200 -17.01 -4.26 -0.08
C HIS A 200 -17.69 -3.09 0.66
N TYR A 201 -18.26 -3.31 1.84
CA TYR A 201 -18.79 -2.23 2.67
C TYR A 201 -17.66 -1.34 3.19
N GLU A 202 -16.61 -1.95 3.74
CA GLU A 202 -15.51 -1.26 4.40
C GLU A 202 -14.65 -0.44 3.42
N ILE A 203 -14.38 -0.94 2.21
CA ILE A 203 -13.63 -0.18 1.18
C ILE A 203 -14.37 1.10 0.74
N SER A 204 -15.67 1.19 1.02
CA SER A 204 -16.48 2.37 0.71
C SER A 204 -16.59 3.38 1.86
N GLN A 205 -16.04 3.08 3.03
CA GLN A 205 -16.15 3.93 4.22
C GLN A 205 -15.20 5.13 4.23
N PRO A 206 -13.91 5.02 3.83
CA PRO A 206 -12.99 6.16 3.90
C PRO A 206 -13.51 7.34 3.06
N ASP A 207 -13.73 8.48 3.70
CA ASP A 207 -14.16 9.72 3.05
C ASP A 207 -12.97 10.58 2.59
N VAL A 208 -13.25 11.74 1.98
CA VAL A 208 -12.19 12.62 1.46
C VAL A 208 -11.32 13.17 2.60
N ASP A 209 -11.93 13.51 3.74
CA ASP A 209 -11.21 14.05 4.89
C ASP A 209 -10.26 13.02 5.48
N ASP A 210 -10.69 11.76 5.55
CA ASP A 210 -9.86 10.65 6.01
C ASP A 210 -8.61 10.46 5.14
N LEU A 211 -8.79 10.52 3.82
CA LEU A 211 -7.71 10.35 2.87
C LEU A 211 -6.76 11.55 2.89
N ASN A 212 -7.28 12.77 3.06
CA ASN A 212 -6.48 13.98 3.21
C ASN A 212 -5.66 13.96 4.50
N LEU A 213 -6.25 13.52 5.63
CA LEU A 213 -5.53 13.36 6.89
C LEU A 213 -4.40 12.32 6.78
N LEU A 214 -4.67 11.21 6.10
CA LEU A 214 -3.65 10.19 5.84
C LEU A 214 -2.53 10.72 4.94
N LEU A 215 -2.87 11.41 3.85
CA LEU A 215 -1.89 12.00 2.93
C LEU A 215 -1.02 13.05 3.63
N LYS A 216 -1.62 13.93 4.43
CA LYS A 216 -0.89 14.90 5.26
C LYS A 216 0.10 14.19 6.18
N SER A 217 -0.34 13.15 6.87
CA SER A 217 0.56 12.40 7.76
C SER A 217 1.74 11.75 7.02
N ILE A 218 1.53 11.26 5.80
CA ILE A 218 2.59 10.73 4.94
C ILE A 218 3.60 11.82 4.55
N VAL A 219 3.11 12.98 4.13
CA VAL A 219 3.95 14.09 3.64
C VAL A 219 4.69 14.82 4.76
N GLU A 220 4.06 14.97 5.93
CA GLU A 220 4.66 15.56 7.14
C GLU A 220 5.69 14.63 7.79
N SER A 221 5.63 13.33 7.48
CA SER A 221 6.64 12.41 7.97
C SER A 221 8.01 12.78 7.43
N GLN A 222 9.04 12.57 8.25
CA GLN A 222 10.40 12.59 7.75
C GLN A 222 10.53 11.47 6.72
N PHE A 223 10.57 11.84 5.44
CA PHE A 223 11.00 10.94 4.37
C PHE A 223 12.33 10.35 4.79
N ALA A 224 12.37 9.05 5.03
CA ALA A 224 13.48 8.51 5.74
C ALA A 224 14.64 8.17 4.81
N THR A 225 14.34 7.71 3.59
CA THR A 225 15.38 7.22 2.68
C THR A 225 15.00 7.49 1.23
N ILE A 226 15.90 8.11 0.48
CA ILE A 226 15.89 8.10 -0.99
C ILE A 226 16.95 7.10 -1.44
N ALA A 227 16.52 6.03 -2.10
CA ALA A 227 17.42 5.09 -2.75
C ALA A 227 17.47 5.39 -4.25
N ILE A 228 18.66 5.58 -4.78
CA ILE A 228 18.90 5.87 -6.19
C ILE A 228 19.77 4.75 -6.77
N ALA A 229 19.30 4.16 -7.87
CA ALA A 229 20.05 3.17 -8.63
C ALA A 229 20.45 3.76 -9.99
N TYR A 230 21.73 3.69 -10.30
CA TYR A 230 22.35 4.18 -11.53
C TYR A 230 22.85 3.01 -12.40
N PRO A 231 22.85 3.15 -13.73
CA PRO A 231 23.61 2.28 -14.62
C PRO A 231 25.09 2.21 -14.24
N GLU A 232 25.63 1.00 -14.16
CA GLU A 232 27.07 0.80 -14.12
C GLU A 232 27.68 1.18 -15.48
N ILE A 233 28.63 2.10 -15.49
CA ILE A 233 29.33 2.49 -16.72
C ILE A 233 30.41 1.43 -16.95
N SER A 234 30.21 0.53 -17.90
CA SER A 234 31.25 -0.39 -18.36
C SER A 234 32.45 0.43 -18.85
N GLN A 235 33.58 0.33 -18.14
CA GLN A 235 34.86 0.92 -18.56
C GLN A 235 35.50 0.11 -19.68
#